data_AF-A0A1L9V4L6-F1
#
_entry.id   AF-A0A1L9V4L6-F1
#
_cell.length_a   1.000
_cell.length_b   1.000
_cell.length_c   1.000
_cell.angle_alpha   90.00
_cell.angle_beta   90.00
_cell.angle_gamma   90.00
#
_symmetry.space_group_name_H-M   'P 1'
#
loop_
_entity.id
_entity.type
_entity.pdbx_description
1 polymer ?
#
loop_
_entity_poly.entity_id
_entity_poly.type
_entity_poly.pdbx_seq_one_letter_code
_entity_poly.pdbx_strand_id
1 'polypeptide(L)'
;MLAEIDTLDIHVIVNDELDPISPSPNPAVKVASRFMGIPLSPLSSERGGATMEMRMDNICCAAHGISLLLIATKGDKKHYFLFDAGPEGEVWERNTRRLRTEIGEIPNS
;
A
#
# COMPACT_ATOMS: atom_id res chain seq x y z
N MET A 1 16.48 -4.54 -28.11
CA MET A 1 16.26 -5.90 -27.58
C MET A 1 15.82 -5.76 -26.13
N LEU A 2 14.76 -6.44 -25.72
CA LEU A 2 14.27 -6.39 -24.33
C LEU A 2 15.16 -7.26 -23.45
N ALA A 3 15.41 -6.80 -22.22
CA ALA A 3 16.19 -7.52 -21.24
C ALA A 3 15.26 -8.25 -20.26
N GLU A 4 15.52 -9.53 -20.02
CA GLU A 4 14.86 -10.27 -18.93
C GLU A 4 15.28 -9.67 -17.57
N ILE A 5 14.32 -9.58 -16.65
CA ILE A 5 14.50 -9.03 -15.30
C ILE A 5 14.60 -10.18 -14.30
N ASP A 6 15.28 -9.94 -13.18
CA ASP A 6 15.47 -10.97 -12.14
C ASP A 6 14.25 -11.03 -11.22
N THR A 7 13.68 -9.86 -10.87
CA THR A 7 12.48 -9.76 -10.05
C THR A 7 11.58 -8.62 -10.50
N LEU A 8 10.29 -8.77 -10.20
CA LEU A 8 9.28 -7.73 -10.31
C LEU A 8 8.50 -7.66 -9.01
N ASP A 9 8.66 -6.55 -8.28
CA ASP A 9 7.84 -6.24 -7.12
C ASP A 9 6.65 -5.37 -7.57
N ILE A 10 5.45 -5.75 -7.12
CA ILE A 10 4.20 -5.05 -7.46
C ILE A 10 3.59 -4.53 -6.17
N HIS A 11 3.61 -3.22 -5.99
CA HIS A 11 2.96 -2.55 -4.87
C HIS A 11 1.59 -2.06 -5.33
N VAL A 12 0.54 -2.68 -4.80
CA VAL A 12 -0.85 -2.26 -5.05
C VAL A 12 -1.16 -1.07 -4.14
N ILE A 13 -1.19 0.13 -4.71
CA ILE A 13 -1.44 1.39 -3.98
C ILE A 13 -2.93 1.63 -3.86
N VAL A 14 -3.67 1.47 -4.96
CA VAL A 14 -5.13 1.58 -5.00
C VAL A 14 -5.70 0.34 -5.69
N ASN A 15 -6.79 -0.15 -5.11
CA ASN A 15 -7.63 -1.21 -5.66
C ASN A 15 -9.10 -0.86 -5.36
N ASP A 16 -10.01 -1.38 -6.19
CA ASP A 16 -11.45 -1.17 -6.05
C ASP A 16 -12.01 -1.76 -4.74
N GLU A 17 -11.35 -2.81 -4.23
CA GLU A 17 -11.77 -3.53 -3.03
C GLU A 17 -10.63 -3.67 -2.02
N LEU A 18 -10.99 -3.60 -0.74
CA LEU A 18 -10.09 -3.85 0.38
C LEU A 18 -10.78 -4.78 1.38
N ASP A 19 -10.17 -5.94 1.62
CA ASP A 19 -10.47 -6.80 2.76
C ASP A 19 -9.31 -6.74 3.77
N PRO A 20 -9.43 -5.97 4.87
CA PRO A 20 -8.39 -5.87 5.88
C PRO A 20 -8.40 -7.03 6.88
N ILE A 21 -9.31 -7.99 6.75
CA ILE A 21 -9.50 -9.09 7.68
C ILE A 21 -8.89 -10.37 7.10
N SER A 22 -9.31 -10.76 5.90
CA SER A 22 -8.96 -12.06 5.31
C SER A 22 -7.54 -12.08 4.73
N PRO A 23 -6.76 -13.16 4.94
CA PRO A 23 -5.48 -13.32 4.28
C PRO A 23 -5.67 -13.65 2.80
N SER A 24 -4.74 -13.22 1.95
CA SER A 24 -4.62 -13.82 0.62
C SER A 24 -4.21 -15.30 0.76
N PRO A 25 -4.79 -16.22 -0.01
CA PRO A 25 -4.34 -17.61 -0.05
C PRO A 25 -2.98 -17.76 -0.74
N ASN A 26 -2.51 -16.74 -1.46
CA ASN A 26 -1.22 -16.74 -2.13
C ASN A 26 -0.12 -16.21 -1.19
N PRO A 27 0.89 -17.02 -0.83
CA PRO A 27 1.95 -16.59 0.09
C PRO A 27 2.86 -15.48 -0.46
N ALA A 28 2.86 -15.24 -1.77
CA ALA A 28 3.59 -14.13 -2.37
C ALA A 28 2.93 -12.77 -2.08
N VAL A 29 1.65 -12.75 -1.70
CA VAL A 29 0.92 -11.50 -1.41
C VAL A 29 1.15 -11.11 0.04
N LYS A 30 1.84 -9.98 0.23
CA LYS A 30 2.03 -9.36 1.54
C LYS A 30 1.02 -8.22 1.70
N VAL A 31 0.15 -8.34 2.69
CA VAL A 31 -0.83 -7.29 3.01
C VAL A 31 -0.26 -6.39 4.09
N ALA A 32 -0.04 -5.12 3.76
CA ALA A 32 0.60 -4.16 4.67
C ALA A 32 -0.33 -3.70 5.81
N SER A 33 -1.64 -3.63 5.56
CA SER A 33 -2.62 -3.08 6.51
C SER A 33 -3.78 -4.04 6.71
N ARG A 34 -3.69 -4.86 7.77
CA ARG A 34 -4.74 -5.75 8.24
C ARG A 34 -5.19 -5.32 9.62
N PHE A 35 -6.44 -5.57 9.97
CA PHE A 35 -6.92 -5.30 11.34
C PHE A 35 -6.07 -6.06 12.37
N MET A 36 -5.73 -7.31 12.05
CA MET A 36 -4.79 -8.10 12.83
C MET A 36 -3.36 -7.57 12.63
N GLY A 37 -2.81 -6.99 13.70
CA GLY A 37 -1.43 -6.48 13.73
C GLY A 37 -1.30 -4.95 13.71
N ILE A 38 -2.40 -4.20 13.58
CA ILE A 38 -2.36 -2.75 13.71
C ILE A 38 -2.11 -2.35 15.17
N PRO A 39 -1.10 -1.52 15.46
CA PRO A 39 -0.85 -1.02 16.80
C PRO A 39 -2.03 -0.20 17.32
N LEU A 40 -2.42 -0.46 18.56
CA LEU A 40 -3.39 0.39 19.25
C LEU A 40 -2.68 1.61 19.85
N SER A 41 -3.38 2.73 19.87
CA SER A 41 -2.93 3.98 20.51
C SER A 41 -3.77 4.27 21.75
N PRO A 42 -3.22 4.93 22.79
CA PRO A 42 -4.01 5.36 23.94
C PRO A 42 -5.15 6.29 23.52
N LEU A 43 -6.30 6.16 24.19
CA LEU A 43 -7.43 7.06 23.98
C LEU A 43 -7.14 8.47 24.54
N SER A 44 -7.58 9.49 23.82
CA SER A 44 -7.53 10.89 24.27
C SER A 44 -8.81 11.34 25.00
N SER A 45 -9.86 10.53 24.99
CA SER A 45 -11.14 10.81 25.62
C SER A 45 -11.82 9.55 26.15
N GLU A 46 -12.72 9.72 27.12
CA GLU A 46 -13.48 8.63 27.70
C GLU A 46 -14.42 7.98 26.67
N ARG A 47 -14.32 6.66 26.51
CA ARG A 47 -15.18 5.87 25.61
C ARG A 47 -15.66 4.59 26.29
N GLY A 48 -16.49 4.74 27.31
CA GLY A 48 -17.12 3.60 27.98
C GLY A 48 -16.12 2.62 28.60
N GLY A 49 -15.04 3.13 29.20
CA GLY A 49 -14.00 2.32 29.84
C GLY A 49 -12.92 1.76 28.92
N ALA A 50 -13.00 1.98 27.60
CA ALA A 50 -11.88 1.69 26.71
C ALA A 50 -10.67 2.58 27.05
N THR A 51 -9.46 2.03 26.96
CA THR A 51 -8.19 2.75 27.18
C THR A 51 -7.32 2.89 25.94
N MET A 52 -7.64 2.13 24.89
CA MET A 52 -6.89 2.06 23.64
C MET A 52 -7.84 2.15 22.44
N GLU A 53 -7.38 2.73 21.35
CA GLU A 53 -8.07 2.79 20.07
C GLU A 53 -7.21 2.25 18.92
N MET A 54 -7.87 1.57 17.99
CA MET A 54 -7.30 1.25 16.70
C MET A 54 -7.47 2.48 15.80
N ARG A 55 -6.35 3.08 15.39
CA ARG A 55 -6.39 4.27 14.54
C ARG A 55 -6.63 3.89 13.08
N MET A 56 -7.73 4.36 12.51
CA MET A 56 -8.10 4.07 11.12
C MET A 56 -7.16 4.73 10.09
N ASP A 57 -6.39 5.75 10.51
CA ASP A 57 -5.38 6.40 9.67
C ASP A 57 -4.19 5.49 9.31
N ASN A 58 -4.03 4.35 10.00
CA ASN A 58 -3.05 3.30 9.71
C ASN A 58 -3.52 2.24 8.69
N ILE A 59 -4.74 2.39 8.13
CA ILE A 59 -5.31 1.42 7.18
C ILE A 59 -5.43 2.07 5.81
N CYS A 60 -5.00 1.40 4.76
CA CYS A 60 -5.25 1.85 3.39
C CYS A 60 -6.76 1.93 3.10
N CYS A 61 -7.12 2.72 2.09
CA CYS A 61 -8.50 2.81 1.61
C CYS A 61 -8.61 2.23 0.21
N ALA A 62 -9.68 1.50 -0.08
CA ALA A 62 -10.07 1.23 -1.45
C ALA A 62 -10.62 2.51 -2.10
N ALA A 63 -10.46 2.62 -3.41
CA ALA A 63 -11.08 3.65 -4.23
C ALA A 63 -11.25 3.11 -5.64
N HIS A 64 -12.15 3.72 -6.42
CA HIS A 64 -12.38 3.29 -7.79
C HIS A 64 -11.09 3.43 -8.62
N GLY A 65 -10.72 2.41 -9.37
CA GLY A 65 -9.52 2.34 -10.18
C GLY A 65 -8.41 1.45 -9.60
N ILE A 66 -7.30 1.43 -10.32
CA ILE A 66 -6.12 0.66 -9.95
C ILE A 66 -4.89 1.54 -10.07
N SER A 67 -4.04 1.51 -9.06
CA SER A 67 -2.74 2.18 -9.11
C SER A 67 -1.67 1.25 -8.58
N LEU A 68 -0.66 1.00 -9.41
CA LEU A 68 0.43 0.07 -9.11
C LEU A 68 1.77 0.76 -9.23
N LEU A 69 2.62 0.63 -8.21
CA LEU A 69 4.04 0.87 -8.36
C LEU A 69 4.72 -0.46 -8.70
N LEU A 70 5.32 -0.52 -9.88
CA LEU A 70 6.11 -1.64 -10.38
C LEU A 70 7.59 -1.33 -10.19
N ILE A 71 8.30 -2.26 -9.57
CA ILE A 71 9.75 -2.14 -9.35
C ILE A 71 10.40 -3.36 -10.00
N ALA A 72 11.01 -3.14 -11.17
CA ALA A 72 11.73 -4.17 -11.89
C ALA A 72 13.22 -4.12 -11.52
N THR A 73 13.80 -5.26 -11.13
CA THR A 73 15.20 -5.35 -10.73
C THR A 73 16.00 -6.22 -11.71
N LYS A 74 17.18 -5.74 -12.11
CA LYS A 74 18.18 -6.51 -12.87
C LYS A 74 19.58 -6.24 -12.32
N GLY A 75 20.18 -7.23 -11.68
CA GLY A 75 21.39 -7.04 -10.86
C GLY A 75 21.16 -5.96 -9.81
N ASP A 76 22.04 -4.95 -9.79
CA ASP A 76 21.95 -3.83 -8.84
C ASP A 76 21.08 -2.66 -9.31
N LYS A 77 20.41 -2.80 -10.46
CA LYS A 77 19.58 -1.73 -11.04
C LYS A 77 18.11 -1.98 -10.78
N LYS A 78 17.43 -0.94 -10.28
CA LYS A 78 15.97 -0.89 -10.14
C LYS A 78 15.39 0.12 -11.11
N HIS A 79 14.26 -0.25 -11.71
CA HIS A 79 13.45 0.61 -12.54
C HIS A 79 12.06 0.73 -11.94
N TYR A 80 11.64 1.96 -11.67
CA TYR A 80 10.37 2.29 -11.03
C TYR A 80 9.39 2.80 -12.09
N PHE A 81 8.20 2.22 -12.10
CA PHE A 81 7.14 2.59 -13.02
C PHE A 81 5.80 2.66 -12.28
N LEU A 82 5.09 3.77 -12.47
CA LEU A 82 3.73 3.93 -11.95
C LEU A 82 2.73 3.60 -13.05
N PHE A 83 1.93 2.57 -12.83
CA PHE A 83 0.76 2.29 -13.64
C PHE A 83 -0.45 3.00 -13.03
N ASP A 84 -0.82 4.13 -13.65
CA ASP A 84 -1.96 4.98 -13.27
C ASP A 84 -1.88 5.54 -11.83
N ALA A 85 -2.49 6.69 -11.58
CA ALA A 85 -2.68 7.25 -10.24
C ALA A 85 -4.12 7.04 -9.74
N GLY A 86 -5.01 6.55 -10.61
CA GLY A 86 -6.43 6.47 -10.35
C GLY A 86 -7.10 7.86 -10.35
N PRO A 87 -8.44 7.90 -10.22
CA PRO A 87 -9.22 9.13 -10.23
C PRO A 87 -9.15 9.91 -8.90
N GLU A 88 -8.82 9.25 -7.78
CA GLU A 88 -8.86 9.83 -6.44
C GLU A 88 -7.45 10.07 -5.86
N GLY A 89 -6.86 11.22 -6.21
CA GLY A 89 -5.49 11.57 -5.81
C GLY A 89 -5.25 11.57 -4.29
N GLU A 90 -6.25 11.96 -3.49
CA GLU A 90 -6.11 11.94 -2.03
C GLU A 90 -5.97 10.52 -1.45
N VAL A 91 -6.71 9.55 -2.00
CA VAL A 91 -6.60 8.15 -1.58
C VAL A 91 -5.23 7.61 -1.98
N TRP A 92 -4.77 7.94 -3.19
CA TRP A 92 -3.43 7.58 -3.65
C TRP A 92 -2.34 8.13 -2.73
N GLU A 93 -2.35 9.42 -2.40
CA GLU A 93 -1.36 10.04 -1.50
C GLU A 93 -1.35 9.45 -0.09
N ARG A 94 -2.54 9.14 0.45
CA ARG A 94 -2.66 8.52 1.77
C ARG A 94 -2.14 7.08 1.75
N ASN A 95 -2.50 6.30 0.74
CA ASN A 95 -2.08 4.91 0.64
C ASN A 95 -0.58 4.79 0.40
N THR A 96 0.02 5.61 -0.47
CA THR A 96 1.47 5.62 -0.67
C THR A 96 2.23 5.89 0.63
N ARG A 97 1.77 6.86 1.43
CA ARG A 97 2.33 7.16 2.75
C ARG A 97 2.20 6.00 3.74
N ARG A 98 1.02 5.37 3.80
CA ARG A 98 0.72 4.24 4.69
C ARG A 98 1.54 3.00 4.33
N LEU A 99 1.68 2.72 3.03
CA LEU A 99 2.48 1.62 2.49
C LEU A 99 3.98 1.89 2.53
N ARG A 100 4.40 3.15 2.75
CA ARG A 100 5.80 3.61 2.70
C ARG A 100 6.46 3.26 1.37
N THR A 101 5.73 3.45 0.28
CA THR A 101 6.19 3.13 -1.07
C THR A 101 7.30 4.08 -1.53
N GLU A 102 8.21 3.57 -2.37
CA GLU A 102 9.36 4.31 -2.94
C GLU A 102 8.94 5.19 -4.15
N ILE A 103 7.83 5.92 -4.03
CA ILE A 103 7.23 6.72 -5.12
C ILE A 103 8.21 7.80 -5.64
N GLY A 104 9.07 8.33 -4.77
CA GLY A 104 10.06 9.36 -5.14
C GLY A 104 11.11 8.88 -6.14
N GLU A 105 11.25 7.57 -6.35
CA GLU A 105 12.19 6.98 -7.32
C GLU A 105 11.61 6.89 -8.74
N ILE A 106 10.33 7.23 -8.92
CA ILE A 106 9.71 7.29 -10.25
C ILE A 106 10.36 8.46 -11.03
N PRO A 107 10.92 8.23 -12.23
CA PRO A 107 11.52 9.29 -13.02
C PRO A 107 10.50 10.37 -13.40
N ASN A 108 10.92 11.64 -13.34
CA ASN A 108 10.17 12.73 -13.95
C ASN A 108 10.16 12.55 -15.48
N SER A 109 8.98 12.64 -16.08
CA SER A 109 8.77 12.59 -17.53
C SER A 109 9.32 13.83 -18.25
#